data_AF-A0A7X2PI90-F1
#
_entry.id   AF-A0A7X2PI90-F1
#
_cell.length_a   1.000
_cell.length_b   1.000
_cell.length_c   1.000
_cell.angle_alpha   90.00
_cell.angle_beta   90.00
_cell.angle_gamma   90.00
#
_symmetry.space_group_name_H-M   'P 1'
#
loop_
_entity.id
_entity.type
_entity.pdbx_description
1 polymer ?
#
loop_
_entity_poly.entity_id
_entity_poly.type
_entity_poly.pdbx_seq_one_letter_code
_entity_poly.pdbx_strand_id
1 'polypeptide(L)'
;MSQVGQAPWIAAGALVGPPGLNHLDAVGEERVQGNPRGPGDPPHNFGDWAFILPTAALLLATAISGCGYHVSGHSNILPKSVKTIAIPAFANNTASYRLSDRLSGSLTREFISRTRYNVVADPNAADAVLTGSVNNVQTYPTIFDPATGRAAGVQTIVNLNVTLTERASGKTLFTRTGMEVRERYEISVDQRAYFDESSTALERLSRDVARTLVSAVLETF
;
A
#
# COMPACT_ATOMS: atom_id res chain seq x y z
N MET A 1 -62.23 2.61 8.21
CA MET A 1 -62.58 2.27 6.81
C MET A 1 -61.35 2.58 5.97
N SER A 2 -60.48 1.59 5.73
CA SER A 2 -60.45 0.72 4.53
C SER A 2 -59.37 1.26 3.58
N GLN A 3 -58.39 0.56 3.01
CA GLN A 3 -57.95 -0.85 2.92
C GLN A 3 -56.47 -0.77 2.43
N VAL A 4 -55.51 -1.53 2.94
CA VAL A 4 -55.06 -2.87 2.46
C VAL A 4 -54.76 -2.94 0.95
N GLY A 5 -53.54 -3.34 0.61
CA GLY A 5 -53.14 -3.77 -0.73
C GLY A 5 -51.83 -4.58 -0.71
N GLN A 6 -51.96 -5.87 -0.45
CA GLN A 6 -50.89 -6.88 -0.48
C GLN A 6 -50.44 -7.23 -1.91
N ALA A 7 -49.24 -7.81 -2.03
CA ALA A 7 -48.67 -8.42 -3.24
C ALA A 7 -49.50 -9.61 -3.77
N PRO A 8 -49.26 -10.01 -5.04
CA PRO A 8 -49.17 -11.45 -5.31
C PRO A 8 -48.06 -11.89 -6.30
N TRP A 9 -47.31 -12.87 -5.81
CA TRP A 9 -46.77 -14.16 -6.32
C TRP A 9 -47.14 -14.74 -7.73
N ILE A 10 -46.23 -15.62 -8.23
CA ILE A 10 -46.36 -16.76 -9.22
C ILE A 10 -46.20 -16.39 -10.73
N ALA A 11 -45.60 -17.12 -11.69
CA ALA A 11 -45.19 -18.52 -11.96
C ALA A 11 -44.05 -18.54 -13.04
N ALA A 12 -43.10 -19.48 -13.09
CA ALA A 12 -43.10 -20.83 -13.71
C ALA A 12 -42.94 -20.91 -15.27
N GLY A 13 -42.05 -21.82 -15.72
CA GLY A 13 -41.85 -22.28 -17.11
C GLY A 13 -40.34 -22.46 -17.42
N ALA A 14 -39.67 -23.61 -17.30
CA ALA A 14 -39.91 -24.99 -17.76
C ALA A 14 -39.73 -25.21 -19.29
N LEU A 15 -38.68 -25.97 -19.62
CA LEU A 15 -38.51 -26.92 -20.75
C LEU A 15 -38.14 -26.39 -22.16
N VAL A 16 -37.13 -27.03 -22.77
CA VAL A 16 -37.15 -27.71 -24.10
C VAL A 16 -35.72 -28.23 -24.45
N GLY A 17 -35.51 -29.56 -24.36
CA GLY A 17 -34.83 -30.34 -25.43
C GLY A 17 -35.94 -30.91 -26.35
N PRO A 18 -35.71 -31.71 -27.44
CA PRO A 18 -34.65 -32.72 -27.75
C PRO A 18 -34.30 -32.67 -29.28
N PRO A 19 -34.16 -33.75 -30.13
CA PRO A 19 -33.77 -35.18 -30.02
C PRO A 19 -32.62 -35.59 -31.01
N GLY A 20 -31.94 -36.76 -30.88
CA GLY A 20 -32.18 -38.03 -31.61
C GLY A 20 -31.84 -37.97 -33.13
N LEU A 21 -31.20 -38.89 -33.85
CA LEU A 21 -31.04 -40.35 -33.76
C LEU A 21 -30.01 -40.82 -34.83
N ASN A 22 -29.54 -42.04 -34.62
CA ASN A 22 -28.71 -42.94 -35.44
C ASN A 22 -29.03 -43.01 -36.95
N HIS A 23 -28.05 -43.47 -37.75
CA HIS A 23 -28.04 -44.75 -38.52
C HIS A 23 -27.32 -44.64 -39.89
N LEU A 24 -26.39 -45.59 -40.11
CA LEU A 24 -26.11 -46.35 -41.36
C LEU A 24 -25.34 -45.75 -42.55
N ASP A 25 -24.35 -46.57 -42.95
CA ASP A 25 -24.09 -47.07 -44.32
C ASP A 25 -23.75 -46.03 -45.41
N ALA A 26 -22.85 -46.23 -46.36
CA ALA A 26 -22.06 -47.37 -46.81
C ALA A 26 -21.17 -46.86 -47.96
N VAL A 27 -20.01 -47.51 -48.11
CA VAL A 27 -19.43 -47.98 -49.40
C VAL A 27 -18.89 -46.96 -50.44
N GLY A 28 -17.67 -47.25 -50.92
CA GLY A 28 -17.13 -46.93 -52.25
C GLY A 28 -15.93 -45.97 -52.19
N GLU A 29 -14.66 -46.37 -52.06
CA GLU A 29 -13.84 -47.39 -52.76
C GLU A 29 -13.43 -46.99 -54.19
N GLU A 30 -12.20 -46.49 -54.38
CA GLU A 30 -11.25 -46.88 -55.45
C GLU A 30 -9.85 -46.30 -55.11
N ARG A 31 -8.89 -47.07 -54.57
CA ARG A 31 -7.94 -48.01 -55.20
C ARG A 31 -6.88 -47.35 -56.11
N VAL A 32 -5.62 -47.36 -55.64
CA VAL A 32 -4.47 -48.13 -56.20
C VAL A 32 -3.64 -47.25 -57.17
N GLN A 33 -2.34 -47.03 -57.05
CA GLN A 33 -1.17 -47.93 -57.09
C GLN A 33 0.09 -47.05 -56.86
N GLY A 34 1.20 -47.45 -56.24
CA GLY A 34 1.66 -48.78 -55.91
C GLY A 34 2.86 -48.76 -54.97
N ASN A 35 3.09 -49.94 -54.41
CA ASN A 35 4.29 -50.38 -53.71
C ASN A 35 5.08 -51.27 -54.70
N PRO A 36 6.42 -51.34 -54.62
CA PRO A 36 6.98 -52.54 -53.97
C PRO A 36 8.30 -52.32 -53.20
N ARG A 37 8.25 -52.71 -51.92
CA ARG A 37 9.10 -53.69 -51.22
C ARG A 37 10.62 -53.62 -51.40
N GLY A 38 11.30 -53.33 -50.29
CA GLY A 38 12.63 -53.85 -49.97
C GLY A 38 12.75 -54.04 -48.44
N PRO A 39 13.36 -55.12 -47.93
CA PRO A 39 13.02 -55.72 -46.64
C PRO A 39 14.01 -55.41 -45.52
N GLY A 40 13.54 -55.51 -44.28
CA GLY A 40 14.37 -55.76 -43.12
C GLY A 40 14.30 -54.67 -42.06
N ASP A 41 13.39 -54.84 -41.11
CA ASP A 41 13.51 -54.19 -39.82
C ASP A 41 14.55 -54.94 -38.98
N PRO A 42 15.66 -54.31 -38.57
CA PRO A 42 16.39 -54.75 -37.39
C PRO A 42 15.78 -54.12 -36.13
N PRO A 43 15.77 -54.84 -35.00
CA PRO A 43 15.11 -54.40 -33.78
C PRO A 43 15.98 -53.37 -33.05
N HIS A 44 15.48 -52.13 -32.93
CA HIS A 44 16.11 -51.11 -32.09
C HIS A 44 15.33 -50.95 -30.79
N ASN A 45 15.67 -51.86 -29.87
CA ASN A 45 15.87 -51.73 -28.43
C ASN A 45 15.17 -50.57 -27.68
N PHE A 46 14.48 -50.95 -26.60
CA PHE A 46 13.88 -50.10 -25.54
C PHE A 46 14.95 -49.32 -24.74
N GLY A 47 15.67 -48.41 -25.38
CA GLY A 47 16.82 -47.70 -24.78
C GLY A 47 16.78 -46.18 -24.80
N ASP A 48 15.87 -45.55 -25.56
CA ASP A 48 16.03 -44.13 -25.92
C ASP A 48 14.88 -43.22 -25.45
N TRP A 49 14.26 -43.52 -24.31
CA TRP A 49 13.32 -42.58 -23.63
C TRP A 49 13.99 -41.78 -22.51
N ALA A 50 15.29 -42.00 -22.25
CA ALA A 50 16.00 -41.48 -21.09
C ALA A 50 16.65 -40.08 -21.28
N PHE A 51 16.59 -39.47 -22.48
CA PHE A 51 17.38 -38.25 -22.76
C PHE A 51 16.56 -36.99 -23.06
N ILE A 52 15.22 -37.02 -23.04
CA ILE A 52 14.38 -35.81 -23.22
C ILE A 52 14.00 -35.18 -21.86
N LEU A 53 14.26 -35.87 -20.76
CA LEU A 53 13.90 -35.41 -19.41
C LEU A 53 14.85 -34.40 -18.71
N PRO A 54 16.16 -34.25 -19.03
CA PRO A 54 17.01 -33.38 -18.20
C PRO A 54 16.92 -31.89 -18.59
N THR A 55 16.50 -31.57 -19.82
CA THR A 55 16.49 -30.19 -20.35
C THR A 55 15.29 -29.36 -19.89
N ALA A 56 14.13 -29.99 -19.65
CA ALA A 56 12.95 -29.31 -19.11
C ALA A 56 13.10 -29.00 -17.61
N ALA A 57 13.81 -29.84 -16.85
CA ALA A 57 14.05 -29.63 -15.43
C ALA A 57 15.03 -28.47 -15.16
N LEU A 58 15.99 -28.24 -16.06
CA LEU A 58 16.98 -27.17 -15.91
C LEU A 58 16.41 -25.76 -16.22
N LEU A 59 15.43 -25.67 -17.12
CA LEU A 59 14.73 -24.42 -17.43
C LEU A 59 13.69 -24.03 -16.38
N LEU A 60 13.11 -24.99 -15.65
CA LEU A 60 12.19 -24.70 -14.55
C LEU A 60 12.93 -24.26 -13.28
N ALA A 61 14.20 -24.67 -13.10
CA ALA A 61 15.01 -24.28 -11.95
C ALA A 61 15.50 -22.81 -11.99
N THR A 62 15.59 -22.20 -13.17
CA THR A 62 16.06 -20.80 -13.32
C THR A 62 14.96 -19.76 -13.14
N ALA A 63 13.68 -20.14 -13.26
CA ALA A 63 12.54 -19.25 -12.99
C ALA A 63 12.29 -18.97 -11.49
N ILE A 64 13.00 -19.68 -10.60
CA ILE A 64 13.03 -19.41 -9.15
C ILE A 64 14.20 -18.49 -8.77
N SER A 65 14.90 -17.90 -9.75
CA SER A 65 15.64 -16.66 -9.54
C SER A 65 14.59 -15.57 -9.30
N GLY A 66 14.02 -15.62 -8.10
CA GLY A 66 12.92 -14.78 -7.68
C GLY A 66 13.26 -13.35 -7.99
N CYS A 67 12.24 -12.57 -8.36
CA CYS A 67 12.27 -11.15 -8.08
C CYS A 67 12.79 -11.04 -6.65
N GLY A 68 14.04 -10.58 -6.50
CA GLY A 68 14.69 -10.43 -5.23
C GLY A 68 13.85 -9.44 -4.47
N TYR A 69 12.85 -9.93 -3.75
CA TYR A 69 12.35 -9.31 -2.55
C TYR A 69 13.53 -9.37 -1.60
N HIS A 70 14.49 -8.47 -1.84
CA HIS A 70 15.38 -7.98 -0.83
C HIS A 70 14.48 -7.23 0.12
N VAL A 71 13.76 -8.00 0.94
CA VAL A 71 13.24 -7.52 2.20
C VAL A 71 14.50 -7.08 2.90
N SER A 72 14.70 -5.76 2.90
CA SER A 72 15.82 -5.10 3.56
C SER A 72 15.56 -5.24 5.05
N GLY A 73 15.57 -6.47 5.54
CA GLY A 73 15.42 -6.87 6.91
C GLY A 73 16.71 -6.57 7.63
N HIS A 74 17.15 -5.32 7.59
CA HIS A 74 17.90 -4.78 8.70
C HIS A 74 16.85 -4.37 9.71
N SER A 75 16.22 -5.36 10.37
CA SER A 75 15.55 -5.14 11.65
C SER A 75 16.66 -4.84 12.65
N ASN A 76 17.18 -3.64 12.56
CA ASN A 76 18.16 -3.13 13.46
C ASN A 76 17.70 -1.72 13.80
N ILE A 77 16.59 -1.68 14.55
CA ILE A 77 16.41 -0.96 15.81
C ILE A 77 17.57 0.03 15.96
N LEU A 78 17.28 1.35 15.91
CA LEU A 78 18.25 2.44 16.12
C LEU A 78 19.41 1.95 16.98
N PRO A 79 20.68 2.27 16.62
CA PRO A 79 21.87 1.70 17.24
C PRO A 79 21.67 1.46 18.73
N LYS A 80 22.05 0.31 19.30
CA LYS A 80 21.73 -0.07 20.71
C LYS A 80 22.08 1.00 21.76
N SER A 81 22.91 1.99 21.40
CA SER A 81 23.19 3.23 22.13
C SER A 81 21.97 4.13 22.32
N VAL A 82 21.03 4.18 21.38
CA VAL A 82 19.87 5.09 21.37
C VAL A 82 18.72 4.47 22.15
N LYS A 83 18.52 4.92 23.39
CA LYS A 83 17.38 4.53 24.24
C LYS A 83 16.43 5.70 24.46
N THR A 84 16.97 6.91 24.42
CA THR A 84 16.23 8.15 24.65
C THR A 84 16.25 9.03 23.41
N ILE A 85 15.09 9.60 23.08
CA ILE A 85 14.94 10.51 21.94
C ILE A 85 14.34 11.82 22.43
N ALA A 86 14.95 12.94 22.09
CA ALA A 86 14.33 14.25 22.26
C ALA A 86 13.63 14.68 20.97
N ILE A 87 12.45 15.29 21.12
CA ILE A 87 11.67 15.84 20.02
C ILE A 87 11.40 17.32 20.35
N PRO A 88 12.32 18.23 20.00
CA PRO A 88 12.09 19.66 20.17
C PRO A 88 10.89 20.15 19.35
N ALA A 89 10.44 21.37 19.64
CA ALA A 89 9.47 22.04 18.80
C ALA A 89 10.01 22.16 17.35
N PHE A 90 9.18 21.80 16.38
CA PHE A 90 9.55 21.92 14.97
C PHE A 90 9.63 23.39 14.58
N ALA A 91 10.65 23.76 13.81
CA ALA A 91 10.73 25.10 13.25
C ALA A 91 9.54 25.33 12.32
N ASN A 92 9.00 26.55 12.33
CA ASN A 92 7.90 26.94 11.47
C ASN A 92 8.38 27.98 10.46
N ASN A 93 8.45 27.59 9.18
CA ASN A 93 8.72 28.50 8.08
C ASN A 93 7.44 28.89 7.32
N THR A 94 6.26 28.61 7.89
CA THR A 94 4.95 28.84 7.26
C THR A 94 4.14 29.90 7.99
N ALA A 95 3.11 30.42 7.33
CA ALA A 95 2.13 31.31 7.93
C ALA A 95 1.23 30.63 9.00
N SER A 96 1.26 29.29 9.11
CA SER A 96 0.43 28.51 10.02
C SER A 96 1.20 28.03 11.24
N TYR A 97 1.34 28.91 12.24
CA TYR A 97 2.05 28.62 13.49
C TYR A 97 1.47 27.45 14.31
N ARG A 98 0.19 27.14 14.11
CA ARG A 98 -0.54 26.16 14.92
C ARG A 98 -0.23 24.70 14.60
N LEU A 99 0.34 24.40 13.42
CA LEU A 99 0.68 23.01 13.05
C LEU A 99 1.96 22.55 13.74
N SER A 100 3.03 23.34 13.65
CA SER A 100 4.35 22.96 14.19
C SER A 100 4.34 22.73 15.70
N ASP A 101 3.57 23.53 16.44
CA ASP A 101 3.42 23.42 17.89
C ASP A 101 2.69 22.11 18.31
N ARG A 102 1.67 21.70 17.56
CA ARG A 102 0.91 20.46 17.83
C ARG A 102 1.61 19.21 17.31
N LEU A 103 2.47 19.38 16.30
CA LEU A 103 3.17 18.28 15.65
C LEU A 103 4.16 17.61 16.62
N SER A 104 4.93 18.38 17.39
CA SER A 104 5.88 17.83 18.36
C SER A 104 5.18 16.93 19.39
N GLY A 105 4.06 17.41 19.97
CA GLY A 105 3.25 16.61 20.91
C GLY A 105 2.65 15.36 20.27
N SER A 106 2.23 15.43 19.00
CA SER A 106 1.73 14.28 18.25
C SER A 106 2.84 13.25 17.96
N LEU A 107 4.04 13.73 17.61
CA LEU A 107 5.23 12.89 17.42
C LEU A 107 5.65 12.19 18.71
N THR A 108 5.69 12.91 19.83
CA THR A 108 5.98 12.34 21.15
C THR A 108 5.03 11.19 21.47
N ARG A 109 3.72 11.40 21.31
CA ARG A 109 2.72 10.34 21.55
C ARG A 109 2.93 9.14 20.63
N GLU A 110 3.17 9.38 19.35
CA GLU A 110 3.34 8.33 18.36
C GLU A 110 4.60 7.49 18.67
N PHE A 111 5.74 8.14 18.98
CA PHE A 111 6.97 7.45 19.37
C PHE A 111 6.79 6.60 20.64
N ILE A 112 6.14 7.14 21.68
CA ILE A 112 5.85 6.39 22.91
C ILE A 112 4.95 5.20 22.61
N SER A 113 3.97 5.35 21.70
CA SER A 113 3.01 4.29 21.40
C SER A 113 3.56 3.16 20.53
N ARG A 114 4.52 3.46 19.62
CA ARG A 114 5.01 2.51 18.61
C ARG A 114 6.41 1.98 18.86
N THR A 115 7.12 2.53 19.84
CA THR A 115 8.52 2.20 20.10
C THR A 115 8.77 1.93 21.58
N ARG A 116 9.92 1.33 21.87
CA ARG A 116 10.42 1.18 23.26
C ARG A 116 11.31 2.34 23.71
N TYR A 117 11.44 3.39 22.89
CA TYR A 117 12.29 4.53 23.23
C TYR A 117 11.59 5.44 24.23
N ASN A 118 12.37 6.00 25.16
CA ASN A 118 11.89 6.99 26.09
C ASN A 118 12.02 8.38 25.47
N VAL A 119 10.90 9.08 25.31
CA VAL A 119 10.93 10.47 24.83
C VAL A 119 11.25 11.40 26.00
N VAL A 120 12.32 12.19 25.88
CA VAL A 120 12.76 13.14 26.91
C VAL A 120 12.61 14.58 26.40
N ALA A 121 12.31 15.51 27.31
CA ALA A 121 12.10 16.91 26.94
C ALA A 121 13.40 17.66 26.64
N ASP A 122 14.47 17.38 27.40
CA ASP A 122 15.77 18.03 27.25
C ASP A 122 16.61 17.33 26.16
N PRO A 123 16.95 18.01 25.05
CA PRO A 123 17.82 17.46 24.02
C PRO A 123 19.23 17.11 24.51
N ASN A 124 19.70 17.71 25.61
CA ASN A 124 21.01 17.41 26.18
C ASN A 124 21.04 16.09 26.95
N ALA A 125 19.89 15.63 27.42
CA ALA A 125 19.74 14.37 28.14
C ALA A 125 19.39 13.19 27.22
N ALA A 126 19.22 13.42 25.92
CA ALA A 126 18.82 12.41 24.94
C ALA A 126 20.01 11.78 24.20
N ASP A 127 19.88 10.51 23.83
CA ASP A 127 20.85 9.80 22.98
C ASP A 127 20.72 10.22 21.51
N ALA A 128 19.50 10.53 21.07
CA ALA A 128 19.23 11.08 19.74
C ALA A 128 18.25 12.25 19.79
N VAL A 129 18.36 13.16 18.84
CA VAL A 129 17.48 14.34 18.73
C VAL A 129 16.80 14.34 17.36
N LEU A 130 15.47 14.35 17.36
CA LEU A 130 14.64 14.48 16.17
C LEU A 130 14.30 15.95 15.94
N THR A 131 15.00 16.58 15.00
CA THR A 131 14.76 17.95 14.59
C THR A 131 14.02 18.01 13.27
N GLY A 132 13.29 19.10 13.04
CA GLY A 132 12.63 19.30 11.76
C GLY A 132 12.03 20.69 11.60
N SER A 133 11.61 20.97 10.37
CA SER A 133 10.93 22.20 10.01
C SER A 133 9.70 21.90 9.14
N VAL A 134 8.60 22.58 9.42
CA VAL A 134 7.47 22.64 8.48
C VAL A 134 7.78 23.74 7.47
N ASN A 135 7.94 23.35 6.20
CA ASN A 135 8.35 24.24 5.12
C ASN A 135 7.18 24.83 4.36
N ASN A 136 6.11 24.06 4.18
CA ASN A 136 4.93 24.51 3.45
C ASN A 136 3.68 23.74 3.90
N VAL A 137 2.54 24.42 3.95
CA VAL A 137 1.22 23.81 4.18
C VAL A 137 0.27 24.42 3.18
N GLN A 138 -0.32 23.60 2.33
CA GLN A 138 -1.26 24.03 1.30
C GLN A 138 -2.55 23.23 1.42
N THR A 139 -3.69 23.91 1.34
CA THR A 139 -5.00 23.26 1.36
C THR A 139 -5.78 23.64 0.11
N TYR A 140 -6.29 22.63 -0.57
CA TYR A 140 -7.05 22.77 -1.82
C TYR A 140 -8.42 22.12 -1.66
N PRO A 141 -9.51 22.75 -2.14
CA PRO A 141 -10.80 22.09 -2.22
C PRO A 141 -10.77 20.95 -3.25
N THR A 142 -11.35 19.80 -2.89
CA THR A 142 -11.46 18.62 -3.77
C THR A 142 -12.89 18.35 -4.19
N ILE A 143 -13.86 18.70 -3.35
CA ILE A 143 -15.29 18.50 -3.60
C ILE A 143 -16.00 19.79 -3.25
N PHE A 144 -16.96 20.18 -4.08
CA PHE A 144 -17.87 21.30 -3.82
C PHE A 144 -19.29 20.77 -3.65
N ASP A 145 -19.99 21.30 -2.66
CA ASP A 145 -21.41 21.06 -2.47
C ASP A 145 -22.21 21.78 -3.57
N PRO A 146 -23.08 21.08 -4.32
CA PRO A 146 -23.79 21.66 -5.45
C PRO A 146 -24.91 22.63 -5.05
N ALA A 147 -25.41 22.57 -3.82
CA ALA A 147 -26.48 23.44 -3.34
C ALA A 147 -25.94 24.81 -2.87
N THR A 148 -24.75 24.82 -2.28
CA THR A 148 -24.15 26.00 -1.65
C THR A 148 -22.93 26.55 -2.37
N GLY A 149 -22.33 25.77 -3.29
CA GLY A 149 -21.07 26.10 -3.95
C GLY A 149 -19.85 26.12 -3.01
N ARG A 150 -20.01 25.68 -1.76
CA ARG A 150 -18.94 25.65 -0.75
C ARG A 150 -18.12 24.38 -0.90
N ALA A 151 -16.86 24.44 -0.47
CA ALA A 151 -16.04 23.23 -0.38
C ALA A 151 -16.67 22.26 0.64
N ALA A 152 -16.90 21.02 0.23
CA ALA A 152 -17.36 19.90 1.06
C ALA A 152 -16.24 18.86 1.29
N GLY A 153 -15.17 18.93 0.50
CA GLY A 153 -13.97 18.14 0.67
C GLY A 153 -12.74 18.98 0.42
N VAL A 154 -11.68 18.72 1.17
CA VAL A 154 -10.39 19.39 1.01
C VAL A 154 -9.23 18.40 1.10
N GLN A 155 -8.14 18.73 0.43
CA GLN A 155 -6.86 18.05 0.54
C GLN A 155 -5.83 19.02 1.11
N THR A 156 -5.19 18.62 2.20
CA THR A 156 -4.06 19.35 2.78
C THR A 156 -2.76 18.64 2.48
N ILE A 157 -1.78 19.38 1.97
CA ILE A 157 -0.43 18.92 1.64
C ILE A 157 0.53 19.63 2.58
N VAL A 158 1.27 18.86 3.36
CA VAL A 158 2.30 19.36 4.28
C VAL A 158 3.67 18.93 3.75
N ASN A 159 4.56 19.89 3.58
CA ASN A 159 5.97 19.63 3.26
C ASN A 159 6.84 19.92 4.48
N LEU A 160 7.69 18.97 4.83
CA LEU A 160 8.54 19.03 6.01
C LEU A 160 9.94 18.45 5.75
N ASN A 161 10.91 19.01 6.45
CA ASN A 161 12.27 18.50 6.54
C ASN A 161 12.48 17.93 7.92
N VAL A 162 13.09 16.75 8.01
CA VAL A 162 13.28 16.02 9.27
C VAL A 162 14.67 15.42 9.31
N THR A 163 15.30 15.48 10.47
CA THR A 163 16.60 14.86 10.72
C THR A 163 16.66 14.30 12.13
N LEU A 164 17.03 13.03 12.25
CA LEU A 164 17.34 12.36 13.51
C LEU A 164 18.86 12.22 13.60
N THR A 165 19.44 12.75 14.66
CA THR A 165 20.90 12.76 14.86
C THR A 165 21.25 12.12 16.20
N GLU A 166 22.25 11.25 16.23
CA GLU A 166 22.83 10.71 17.47
C GLU A 166 23.68 11.79 18.14
N ARG A 167 23.41 12.08 19.42
CA ARG A 167 24.08 13.15 20.16
C ARG A 167 25.56 12.86 20.39
N ALA A 168 25.89 11.61 20.75
CA ALA A 168 27.24 11.23 21.17
C ALA A 168 28.27 11.34 20.02
N SER A 169 27.86 10.97 18.80
CA SER A 169 28.75 10.95 17.63
C SER A 169 28.48 12.08 16.64
N GLY A 170 27.33 12.76 16.73
CA GLY A 170 26.85 13.69 15.71
C GLY A 170 26.38 13.00 14.42
N LYS A 171 26.31 11.67 14.40
CA LYS A 171 25.91 10.91 13.21
C LYS A 171 24.43 11.11 12.91
N THR A 172 24.12 11.50 11.68
CA THR A 172 22.75 11.47 11.16
C THR A 172 22.28 10.03 11.03
N LEU A 173 21.27 9.67 11.81
CA LEU A 173 20.64 8.35 11.78
C LEU A 173 19.55 8.30 10.70
N PHE A 174 18.78 9.37 10.57
CA PHE A 174 17.73 9.50 9.56
C PHE A 174 17.68 10.94 9.05
N THR A 175 17.48 11.12 7.76
CA THR A 175 17.22 12.43 7.19
C THR A 175 16.25 12.32 6.04
N ARG A 176 15.28 13.24 5.98
CA ARG A 176 14.35 13.35 4.87
C ARG A 176 14.00 14.81 4.63
N THR A 177 14.39 15.29 3.45
CA THR A 177 14.12 16.65 2.98
C THR A 177 12.98 16.61 1.98
N GLY A 178 12.05 17.56 2.07
CA GLY A 178 10.89 17.62 1.19
C GLY A 178 9.94 16.44 1.38
N MET A 179 9.84 15.90 2.61
CA MET A 179 8.83 14.90 2.91
C MET A 179 7.46 15.52 2.76
N GLU A 180 6.65 14.94 1.88
CA GLU A 180 5.30 15.41 1.61
C GLU A 180 4.29 14.45 2.23
N VAL A 181 3.35 14.99 2.99
CA VAL A 181 2.22 14.25 3.55
C VAL A 181 0.94 14.86 3.00
N ARG A 182 0.07 14.01 2.45
CA ARG A 182 -1.19 14.43 1.83
C ARG A 182 -2.36 13.81 2.56
N GLU A 183 -3.18 14.65 3.17
CA GLU A 183 -4.39 14.21 3.87
C GLU A 183 -5.63 14.77 3.20
N ARG A 184 -6.67 13.94 3.10
CA ARG A 184 -7.98 14.32 2.57
C ARG A 184 -9.01 14.21 3.66
N TYR A 185 -9.87 15.21 3.78
CA TYR A 185 -10.98 15.19 4.72
C TYR A 185 -12.20 15.88 4.12
N GLU A 186 -13.36 15.38 4.52
CA GLU A 186 -14.64 16.03 4.31
C GLU A 186 -14.83 17.10 5.38
N ILE A 187 -15.45 18.22 5.00
CA ILE A 187 -15.76 19.33 5.90
C ILE A 187 -17.26 19.58 5.89
N SER A 188 -17.79 19.94 7.05
CA SER A 188 -19.17 20.37 7.16
C SER A 188 -19.38 21.70 6.44
N VAL A 189 -20.48 21.78 5.69
CA VAL A 189 -20.92 23.02 5.01
C VAL A 189 -21.59 24.02 5.96
N ASP A 190 -21.89 23.59 7.20
CA ASP A 190 -22.43 24.44 8.26
C ASP A 190 -21.32 25.32 8.86
N GLN A 191 -21.56 26.63 8.87
CA GLN A 191 -20.62 27.65 9.29
C GLN A 191 -20.27 27.61 10.78
N ARG A 192 -21.18 27.14 11.65
CA ARG A 192 -20.87 26.97 13.08
C ARG A 192 -19.97 25.75 13.30
N ALA A 193 -20.25 24.65 12.60
CA ALA A 193 -19.44 23.44 12.66
C ALA A 193 -18.03 23.65 12.08
N TYR A 194 -17.88 24.50 11.06
CA TYR A 194 -16.60 24.75 10.38
C TYR A 194 -15.47 25.25 11.32
N PHE A 195 -15.79 26.13 12.28
CA PHE A 195 -14.77 26.65 13.20
C PHE A 195 -14.25 25.57 14.15
N ASP A 196 -15.15 24.80 14.76
CA ASP A 196 -14.81 23.68 15.65
C ASP A 196 -14.07 22.57 14.88
N GLU A 197 -14.45 22.36 13.62
CA GLU A 197 -13.83 21.41 12.72
C GLU A 197 -12.41 21.82 12.32
N SER A 198 -12.12 23.12 12.13
CA SER A 198 -10.78 23.58 11.76
C SER A 198 -9.70 23.19 12.78
N SER A 199 -9.99 23.33 14.08
CA SER A 199 -9.06 22.93 15.16
C SER A 199 -8.93 21.41 15.25
N THR A 200 -10.03 20.69 15.10
CA THR A 200 -10.06 19.23 15.17
C THR A 200 -9.37 18.61 13.96
N ALA A 201 -9.57 19.17 12.77
CA ALA A 201 -8.91 18.79 11.53
C ALA A 201 -7.40 19.00 11.63
N LEU A 202 -6.96 20.11 12.22
CA LEU A 202 -5.54 20.36 12.45
C LEU A 202 -4.91 19.36 13.44
N GLU A 203 -5.65 18.97 14.49
CA GLU A 203 -5.22 17.92 15.43
C GLU A 203 -5.12 16.56 14.75
N ARG A 204 -6.10 16.18 13.91
CA ARG A 204 -6.07 14.95 13.12
C ARG A 204 -4.89 14.96 12.14
N LEU A 205 -4.72 16.04 11.37
CA LEU A 205 -3.60 16.23 10.46
C LEU A 205 -2.26 16.09 11.17
N SER A 206 -2.10 16.69 12.36
CA SER A 206 -0.87 16.56 13.15
C SER A 206 -0.57 15.12 13.54
N ARG A 207 -1.60 14.33 13.87
CA ARG A 207 -1.48 12.91 14.21
C ARG A 207 -1.14 12.05 12.99
N ASP A 208 -1.76 12.30 11.85
CA ASP A 208 -1.50 11.52 10.63
C ASP A 208 -0.12 11.83 10.03
N VAL A 209 0.31 13.09 10.07
CA VAL A 209 1.70 13.48 9.76
C VAL A 209 2.67 12.79 10.72
N ALA A 210 2.39 12.81 12.03
CA ALA A 210 3.24 12.15 13.02
C ALA A 210 3.34 10.64 12.77
N ARG A 211 2.21 9.96 12.51
CA ARG A 211 2.16 8.53 12.18
C ARG A 211 3.03 8.22 10.97
N THR A 212 2.87 8.99 9.89
CA THR A 212 3.61 8.80 8.64
C THR A 212 5.12 9.01 8.86
N LEU A 213 5.50 10.05 9.60
CA LEU A 213 6.91 10.34 9.91
C LEU A 213 7.52 9.24 10.77
N VAL A 214 6.84 8.83 11.85
CA VAL A 214 7.33 7.75 12.72
C VAL A 214 7.44 6.44 11.95
N SER A 215 6.46 6.09 11.09
CA SER A 215 6.59 4.95 10.19
C SER A 215 7.84 5.06 9.32
N ALA A 216 8.07 6.20 8.66
CA ALA A 216 9.23 6.39 7.78
C ALA A 216 10.57 6.30 8.54
N VAL A 217 10.63 6.81 9.78
CA VAL A 217 11.81 6.66 10.64
C VAL A 217 12.02 5.19 11.00
N LEU A 218 10.97 4.48 11.38
CA LEU A 218 11.06 3.08 11.79
C LEU A 218 11.34 2.13 10.61
N GLU A 219 10.86 2.42 9.41
CA GLU A 219 11.13 1.65 8.19
C GLU A 219 12.58 1.76 7.71
N THR A 220 13.31 2.78 8.17
CA THR A 220 14.74 2.91 7.87
C THR A 220 15.58 1.88 8.65
N PHE A 221 14.99 1.20 9.66
CA PHE A 221 15.65 0.32 10.63
C PHE A 221 14.83 -0.96 10.92
#